data_AF-A0A0R2NNM0-F1
#
_entry.id   AF-A0A0R2NNM0-F1
#
_cell.length_a   1.000
_cell.length_b   1.000
_cell.length_c   1.000
_cell.angle_alpha   90.00
_cell.angle_beta   90.00
_cell.angle_gamma   90.00
#
_symmetry.space_group_name_H-M   'P 1'
#
loop_
_entity.id
_entity.type
_entity.pdbx_description
1 polymer ?
#
loop_
_entity_poly.entity_id
_entity_poly.type
_entity_poly.pdbx_seq_one_letter_code
_entity_poly.pdbx_strand_id
1 'polypeptide(L)' 'MDQASLAVIAARVCYTELVFARVNKKLATTLTTTEVKAMVQQILNDSSSQLVKRG' A
#
# COMPACT_ATOMS: atom_id res chain seq x y z
N MET A 1 -11.37 8.16 13.67
CA MET A 1 -10.57 7.45 12.64
C MET A 1 -10.05 8.51 11.68
N ASP A 2 -8.74 8.59 11.48
CA ASP A 2 -8.11 9.62 10.62
C ASP A 2 -8.11 9.19 9.14
N GLN A 3 -9.32 9.14 8.56
CA GLN A 3 -9.55 8.80 7.15
C GLN A 3 -8.87 9.80 6.21
N ALA A 4 -8.71 11.05 6.66
CA ALA A 4 -8.08 12.11 5.89
C ALA A 4 -6.60 11.80 5.62
N SER A 5 -5.87 11.29 6.61
CA SER A 5 -4.47 10.90 6.45
C SER A 5 -4.27 9.72 5.49
N LEU A 6 -5.15 8.71 5.51
CA LEU A 6 -5.10 7.59 4.56
C LEU A 6 -5.37 8.05 3.12
N ALA A 7 -6.31 8.96 2.92
CA ALA A 7 -6.59 9.55 1.62
C ALA A 7 -5.38 10.34 1.06
N VAL A 8 -4.68 11.08 1.91
CA VAL A 8 -3.43 11.78 1.52
C VAL A 8 -2.34 10.80 1.12
N ILE A 9 -2.18 9.70 1.86
CA ILE A 9 -1.21 8.64 1.51
C ILE A 9 -1.57 8.04 0.16
N ALA A 10 -2.83 7.65 -0.05
CA ALA A 10 -3.30 7.07 -1.31
C ALA A 10 -3.00 7.96 -2.52
N ALA A 11 -3.18 9.28 -2.38
CA ALA A 11 -2.88 10.25 -3.43
C ALA A 11 -1.36 10.42 -3.71
N ARG A 12 -0.49 10.02 -2.78
CA ARG A 12 0.96 10.25 -2.84
C ARG A 12 1.79 8.97 -2.91
N VAL A 13 1.17 7.78 -2.91
CA VAL A 13 1.91 6.53 -3.08
C VAL A 13 2.65 6.54 -4.42
N CYS A 14 3.97 6.35 -4.36
CA CYS A 14 4.81 6.20 -5.54
C CYS A 14 5.07 4.71 -5.79
N TYR A 15 4.88 4.27 -7.03
CA TYR A 15 5.15 2.92 -7.46
C TYR A 15 6.32 2.91 -8.44
N THR A 16 7.32 2.09 -8.17
CA THR A 16 8.45 1.82 -9.06
C THR A 16 8.68 0.32 -9.17
N GLU A 17 9.41 -0.12 -10.19
CA GLU A 17 9.78 -1.53 -10.36
C GLU A 17 10.45 -2.12 -9.11
N LEU A 18 11.27 -1.32 -8.43
CA LEU A 18 11.91 -1.70 -7.16
C LEU A 18 10.90 -1.95 -6.04
N VAL A 19 9.80 -1.19 -5.98
CA VAL A 19 8.72 -1.40 -5.00
C VAL A 19 8.04 -2.75 -5.27
N PHE A 20 7.66 -3.03 -6.52
CA PHE A 20 7.00 -4.29 -6.88
C PHE A 20 7.87 -5.51 -6.58
N ALA A 21 9.14 -5.46 -7.00
CA ALA A 21 10.10 -6.51 -6.71
C ALA A 21 10.28 -6.73 -5.20
N ARG A 22 10.31 -5.64 -4.41
CA ARG A 22 10.46 -5.72 -2.95
C ARG A 22 9.23 -6.30 -2.26
N VAL A 23 8.02 -5.94 -2.69
CA VAL A 23 6.77 -6.52 -2.16
C VAL A 23 6.77 -8.03 -2.36
N ASN A 24 7.01 -8.48 -3.59
CA ASN A 24 7.06 -9.90 -3.94
C ASN A 24 8.13 -10.65 -3.14
N LYS A 25 9.34 -10.08 -3.03
CA LYS A 25 10.42 -10.68 -2.22
C LYS A 25 10.06 -10.77 -0.73
N LYS A 26 9.42 -9.73 -0.17
CA LYS A 26 9.12 -9.66 1.27
C LYS A 26 7.97 -10.57 1.68
N LEU A 27 6.96 -10.69 0.82
CA LEU A 27 5.77 -11.51 1.06
C LEU A 27 5.91 -12.93 0.51
N ALA A 28 7.02 -13.25 -0.17
CA ALA A 28 7.24 -14.52 -0.87
C ALA A 28 6.12 -14.83 -1.88
N THR A 29 5.71 -13.81 -2.64
CA THR A 29 4.65 -13.89 -3.65
C THR A 29 5.16 -13.56 -5.04
N THR A 30 4.34 -13.83 -6.06
CA THR A 30 4.63 -13.51 -7.48
C THR A 30 3.49 -12.71 -8.09
N LEU A 31 3.16 -11.57 -7.47
CA LEU A 31 2.09 -10.68 -7.92
C LEU A 31 2.57 -9.79 -9.08
N THR A 32 1.66 -9.55 -10.01
CA THR A 32 1.82 -8.53 -11.06
C THR A 32 1.78 -7.12 -10.48
N THR A 33 2.26 -6.15 -11.26
CA THR A 33 2.23 -4.74 -10.86
C THR A 33 0.82 -4.23 -10.57
N THR A 34 -0.17 -4.70 -11.33
CA THR A 34 -1.60 -4.39 -11.13
C THR A 34 -2.13 -4.96 -9.83
N GLU A 35 -1.80 -6.22 -9.53
CA GLU A 35 -2.24 -6.87 -8.27
C GLU A 35 -1.64 -6.20 -7.04
N VAL A 36 -0.36 -5.79 -7.10
CA VAL A 36 0.27 -5.04 -6.00
C VAL A 36 -0.42 -3.68 -5.82
N LYS A 37 -0.71 -2.95 -6.89
CA LYS A 37 -1.45 -1.67 -6.80
C LYS A 37 -2.85 -1.89 -6.22
N ALA A 38 -3.55 -2.92 -6.66
CA ALA A 38 -4.89 -3.25 -6.17
C ALA A 38 -4.87 -3.56 -4.67
N MET A 39 -3.90 -4.37 -4.21
CA MET A 39 -3.71 -4.68 -2.80
C MET A 39 -3.45 -3.43 -1.96
N VAL A 40 -2.55 -2.54 -2.41
CA VAL A 40 -2.26 -1.30 -1.67
C VAL A 40 -3.49 -0.39 -1.60
N GLN A 41 -4.25 -0.27 -2.70
CA GLN A 41 -5.49 0.50 -2.71
C GLN A 41 -6.55 -0.11 -1.79
N GLN A 42 -6.67 -1.43 -1.73
CA GLN A 42 -7.57 -2.10 -0.79
C GLN A 42 -7.21 -1.77 0.65
N ILE A 43 -5.92 -1.86 1.02
CA ILE A 43 -5.45 -1.53 2.37
C ILE A 43 -5.77 -0.07 2.72
N LEU A 44 -5.52 0.87 1.81
CA LEU A 44 -5.74 2.29 2.09
C LEU A 44 -7.22 2.70 2.13
N ASN A 45 -8.10 1.95 1.48
CA ASN A 45 -9.55 2.18 1.49
C ASN A 45 -10.29 1.35 2.54
N ASP A 46 -9.62 0.38 3.17
CA ASP A 46 -10.21 -0.44 4.23
C ASP A 46 -10.46 0.41 5.48
N SER A 47 -11.74 0.50 5.88
CA SER A 47 -12.17 1.20 7.08
C SER A 47 -11.58 0.63 8.39
N SER A 48 -11.05 -0.59 8.37
CA SER A 48 -10.39 -1.23 9.50
C SER A 48 -8.89 -0.94 9.59
N SER A 49 -8.31 -0.33 8.54
CA SER A 49 -6.90 0.04 8.53
C SER A 49 -6.57 1.09 9.57
N GLN A 50 -5.42 0.91 10.23
CA GLN A 50 -4.94 1.81 11.27
C GLN A 50 -3.65 2.49 10.85
N LEU A 51 -3.61 3.81 11.01
CA LEU A 51 -2.39 4.58 10.85
C LEU A 51 -1.60 4.57 12.16
N VAL A 52 -0.43 3.92 12.15
CA VAL A 52 0.48 3.90 13.31
C VAL A 52 1.72 4.72 12.97
N LYS A 53 1.86 5.89 13.61
CA LYS A 53 3.08 6.70 13.51
C LYS A 53 4.14 6.12 14.44
N ARG A 54 5.19 5.51 13.88
CA ARG A 54 6.40 5.14 14.61
C ARG A 54 7.47 6.17 14.26
N GLY A 55 7.96 6.87 15.28
CA GLY A 55 8.94 7.95 15.15
C GLY A 55 10.23 7.51 14.50
#